data_AF-A0A6J2ADD6-F1
#
_entry.id   AF-A0A6J2ADD6-F1
#
_cell.length_a   1.000
_cell.length_b   1.000
_cell.length_c   1.000
_cell.angle_alpha   90.00
_cell.angle_beta   90.00
_cell.angle_gamma   90.00
#
_symmetry.space_group_name_H-M   'P 1'
#
loop_
_entity.id
_entity.type
_entity.pdbx_description
1 polymer ?
#
loop_
_entity_poly.entity_id
_entity_poly.type
_entity_poly.pdbx_seq_one_letter_code
_entity_poly.pdbx_strand_id
1 'polypeptide(L)'
;MELENLLANTLLLKARQEKDYNSLCDKQPIGRLLFRQFCDTRHDLKIYIKFLDVVAEYEVADDEDRRSYGLSILDTFFSAAERERSKKVDNTKSAAPLPEIPSRVLKECRLRLKENPSKDVFEECTRFVHNYLSGEPFEEYQESAYFSRFLQWKWLERQPITKDTFRHYRVLGKGGFGEVCACQVRATGKMYACKKLAKKRIKRRKGEAMALNEKRMLEKVNSRFVVSLSYTYETKDSLYLVLTIMNGGDLKYHIYNLGSPGLDEQRAIFYAAELCCGLEDLQKERIVYRDLKPENILLDDIGHIRISDLGLAVEVPEGRTVRGRVGTVGYMAPEVINNENYTFSPDWWGLGCLIYEMIQGHSPFKKFKEKVKRQEVERRVKKDTEEYSRKFSEDAKSVCRMRWGHPAVSAPGWRHTSCPCPGKQRDWASANGSKAEQSLFAFSKDAPDREGGAKVIISCKSKDKAASSLLTKNPRQRLGFSGGAAEVKGHPVFKDINFKKLEANMLDPPFCPDPKAVYCKDVVDIDQFSTVRGVYLDTTDDTFYSQFATGSVSIPWQNEMIESGCFKDINESDTGEYVALDLQETLCHPVPKPKRGFFYRLLRRGGCISGVPSDKEELPSVV
;
A
#
# COMPACT_ATOMS: atom_id res chain seq x y z
N MET A 1 -25.48 -34.00 -8.04
CA MET A 1 -25.64 -32.81 -8.90
C MET A 1 -24.83 -31.58 -8.45
N GLU A 2 -25.03 -30.99 -7.25
CA GLU A 2 -24.21 -29.82 -6.82
C GLU A 2 -22.77 -30.21 -6.40
N LEU A 3 -22.57 -31.35 -5.72
CA LEU A 3 -21.23 -31.82 -5.30
C LEU A 3 -20.37 -32.32 -6.49
N GLU A 4 -20.97 -33.05 -7.44
CA GLU A 4 -20.30 -33.50 -8.67
C GLU A 4 -19.88 -32.31 -9.55
N ASN A 5 -20.72 -31.26 -9.61
CA ASN A 5 -20.36 -30.00 -10.25
C ASN A 5 -19.22 -29.29 -9.51
N LEU A 6 -19.19 -29.33 -8.17
CA LEU A 6 -18.08 -28.77 -7.39
C LEU A 6 -16.78 -29.51 -7.68
N LEU A 7 -16.78 -30.84 -7.66
CA LEU A 7 -15.61 -31.69 -7.96
C LEU A 7 -15.13 -31.51 -9.41
N ALA A 8 -16.03 -31.55 -10.39
CA ALA A 8 -15.67 -31.36 -11.80
C ALA A 8 -15.10 -29.95 -12.07
N ASN A 9 -15.68 -28.91 -11.46
CA ASN A 9 -15.15 -27.56 -11.58
C ASN A 9 -13.83 -27.37 -10.81
N THR A 10 -13.65 -28.06 -9.69
CA THR A 10 -12.40 -28.06 -8.92
C THR A 10 -11.26 -28.66 -9.74
N LEU A 11 -11.50 -29.72 -10.49
CA LEU A 11 -10.51 -30.31 -11.41
C LEU A 11 -10.15 -29.37 -12.57
N LEU A 12 -11.13 -28.68 -13.16
CA LEU A 12 -10.89 -27.66 -14.18
C LEU A 12 -10.10 -26.46 -13.63
N LEU A 13 -10.33 -26.08 -12.37
CA LEU A 13 -9.55 -25.06 -11.68
C LEU A 13 -8.12 -25.54 -11.42
N LYS A 14 -7.91 -26.79 -10.96
CA LYS A 14 -6.57 -27.38 -10.79
C LYS A 14 -5.75 -27.32 -12.07
N ALA A 15 -6.37 -27.53 -13.23
CA ALA A 15 -5.69 -27.44 -14.53
C ALA A 15 -5.38 -26.00 -15.00
N ARG A 16 -6.10 -24.99 -14.50
CA ARG A 16 -5.96 -23.58 -14.92
C ARG A 16 -5.23 -22.70 -13.91
N GLN A 17 -4.99 -23.20 -12.70
CA GLN A 17 -4.35 -22.43 -11.63
C GLN A 17 -2.84 -22.30 -11.90
N GLU A 18 -2.32 -21.09 -11.72
CA GLU A 18 -0.88 -20.83 -11.72
C GLU A 18 -0.24 -21.59 -10.55
N LYS A 19 0.78 -22.40 -10.82
CA LYS A 19 1.52 -23.18 -9.80
C LYS A 19 2.58 -22.35 -9.09
N ASP A 20 2.25 -21.10 -8.75
CA ASP A 20 3.18 -20.19 -8.07
C ASP A 20 3.00 -20.25 -6.55
N TYR A 21 4.02 -20.74 -5.84
CA TYR A 21 4.03 -20.83 -4.38
C TYR A 21 3.76 -19.48 -3.71
N ASN A 22 4.40 -18.41 -4.20
CA ASN A 22 4.27 -17.08 -3.61
C ASN A 22 2.82 -16.57 -3.69
N SER A 23 2.20 -16.69 -4.87
CA SER A 23 0.79 -16.34 -5.06
C SER A 23 -0.14 -17.18 -4.19
N LEU A 24 0.03 -18.51 -4.17
CA LEU A 24 -0.95 -19.42 -3.55
C LEU A 24 -0.79 -19.56 -2.03
N CYS A 25 0.43 -19.61 -1.52
CA CYS A 25 0.72 -19.96 -0.13
C CYS A 25 1.20 -18.78 0.71
N ASP A 26 1.51 -17.63 0.11
CA ASP A 26 1.97 -16.44 0.84
C ASP A 26 1.02 -15.25 0.67
N LYS A 27 0.81 -14.79 -0.58
CA LYS A 27 0.00 -13.60 -0.87
C LYS A 27 -1.49 -13.78 -0.63
N GLN A 28 -2.02 -14.98 -0.90
CA GLN A 28 -3.45 -15.26 -0.79
C GLN A 28 -3.82 -15.70 0.64
N PRO A 29 -4.64 -14.94 1.38
CA PRO A 29 -4.89 -15.19 2.80
C PRO A 29 -5.39 -16.60 3.12
N ILE A 30 -6.40 -17.10 2.39
CA ILE A 30 -6.96 -18.43 2.62
C ILE A 30 -5.94 -19.52 2.22
N GLY A 31 -5.23 -19.32 1.10
CA GLY A 31 -4.21 -20.26 0.65
C GLY A 31 -3.04 -20.36 1.64
N ARG A 32 -2.59 -19.24 2.19
CA ARG A 32 -1.61 -19.18 3.28
C ARG A 32 -2.09 -19.92 4.52
N LEU A 33 -3.34 -19.69 4.96
CA LEU A 33 -3.88 -20.40 6.12
C LEU A 33 -3.95 -21.92 5.90
N LEU A 34 -4.45 -22.36 4.75
CA LEU A 34 -4.56 -23.79 4.43
C LEU A 34 -3.19 -24.45 4.27
N PHE A 35 -2.21 -23.76 3.69
CA PHE A 35 -0.84 -24.25 3.61
C PHE A 35 -0.21 -24.38 5.00
N ARG A 36 -0.42 -23.41 5.89
CA ARG A 36 0.08 -23.48 7.27
C ARG A 36 -0.59 -24.62 8.05
N GLN A 37 -1.90 -24.81 7.90
CA GLN A 37 -2.61 -25.95 8.48
C GLN A 37 -2.04 -27.29 7.98
N PHE A 38 -1.75 -27.40 6.68
CA PHE A 38 -1.04 -28.56 6.13
C PHE A 38 0.33 -28.76 6.80
N CYS A 39 1.16 -27.73 6.88
CA CYS A 39 2.47 -27.80 7.53
C CYS A 39 2.37 -28.16 9.03
N ASP A 40 1.33 -27.72 9.74
CA ASP A 40 1.13 -28.01 11.16
C ASP A 40 0.84 -29.48 11.45
N THR A 41 0.29 -30.22 10.48
CA THR A 41 0.10 -31.68 10.59
C THR A 41 1.41 -32.46 10.49
N ARG A 42 2.49 -31.81 10.08
CA ARG A 42 3.77 -32.42 9.75
C ARG A 42 4.87 -31.88 10.63
N HIS A 43 5.42 -32.72 11.50
CA HIS A 43 6.38 -32.25 12.49
C HIS A 43 7.65 -31.67 11.85
N ASP A 44 8.07 -32.21 10.71
CA ASP A 44 9.15 -31.73 9.87
C ASP A 44 8.87 -30.34 9.29
N LEU A 45 7.66 -30.02 8.85
CA LEU A 45 7.35 -28.70 8.26
C LEU A 45 6.99 -27.64 9.31
N LYS A 46 6.44 -28.05 10.45
CA LYS A 46 6.00 -27.14 11.53
C LYS A 46 7.10 -26.21 12.04
N ILE A 47 8.35 -26.68 12.08
CA ILE A 47 9.49 -25.87 12.53
C ILE A 47 9.76 -24.66 11.62
N TYR A 48 9.52 -24.80 10.32
CA TYR A 48 9.68 -23.73 9.32
C TYR A 48 8.64 -22.64 9.53
N ILE A 49 7.38 -23.02 9.77
CA ILE A 49 6.29 -22.08 10.06
C ILE A 49 6.56 -21.34 11.37
N LYS A 50 6.98 -22.06 12.41
CA LYS A 50 7.34 -21.45 13.70
C LYS A 50 8.50 -20.45 13.57
N PHE A 51 9.50 -20.76 12.75
CA PHE A 51 10.59 -19.83 12.46
C PHE A 51 10.08 -18.54 11.81
N LEU A 52 9.22 -18.65 10.78
CA LEU A 52 8.65 -17.49 10.11
C LEU A 52 7.82 -16.61 11.06
N ASP A 53 7.08 -17.23 12.00
CA ASP A 53 6.30 -16.50 13.00
C ASP A 53 7.18 -15.71 13.98
N VAL A 54 8.23 -16.32 14.54
CA VAL A 54 9.12 -15.60 15.46
C VAL A 54 9.91 -14.48 14.75
N VAL A 55 10.23 -14.65 13.47
CA VAL A 55 10.87 -13.57 12.67
C VAL A 55 9.90 -12.42 12.46
N ALA A 56 8.62 -12.70 12.17
CA ALA A 56 7.61 -11.66 12.06
C ALA A 56 7.41 -10.89 13.38
N GLU A 57 7.46 -11.58 14.53
CA GLU A 57 7.44 -10.94 15.85
C GLU A 57 8.70 -10.09 16.09
N TYR A 58 9.88 -10.55 15.67
CA TYR A 58 11.13 -9.80 15.78
C TYR A 58 11.10 -8.47 14.99
N GLU A 59 10.50 -8.48 13.79
CA GLU A 59 10.42 -7.30 12.93
C GLU A 59 9.62 -6.14 13.55
N VAL A 60 8.69 -6.46 14.46
CA VAL A 60 7.84 -5.48 15.18
C VAL A 60 8.28 -5.21 16.62
N ALA A 61 9.25 -5.99 17.14
CA ALA A 61 9.79 -5.82 18.49
C ALA A 61 10.42 -4.43 18.69
N ASP A 62 10.42 -3.98 19.95
CA ASP A 62 11.04 -2.73 20.36
C ASP A 62 12.56 -2.74 20.15
N ASP A 63 13.12 -1.57 19.83
CA ASP A 63 14.53 -1.42 19.47
C ASP A 63 15.47 -1.93 20.58
N GLU A 64 15.07 -1.74 21.84
CA GLU A 64 15.82 -2.19 23.03
C GLU A 64 15.88 -3.72 23.17
N ASP A 65 14.81 -4.42 22.74
CA ASP A 65 14.66 -5.86 22.89
C ASP A 65 15.17 -6.66 21.67
N ARG A 66 15.34 -6.02 20.50
CA ARG A 66 15.71 -6.74 19.26
C ARG A 66 16.98 -7.54 19.41
N ARG A 67 18.01 -7.00 20.07
CA ARG A 67 19.29 -7.70 20.19
C ARG A 67 19.15 -9.03 20.94
N SER A 68 18.53 -9.01 22.11
CA SER A 68 18.33 -10.22 22.91
C SER A 68 17.36 -11.18 22.22
N TYR A 69 16.28 -10.65 21.64
CA TYR A 69 15.29 -11.47 20.95
C TYR A 69 15.87 -12.15 19.70
N GLY A 70 16.57 -11.40 18.84
CA GLY A 70 17.21 -11.95 17.64
C GLY A 70 18.28 -12.99 17.95
N LEU A 71 19.07 -12.80 19.02
CA LEU A 71 20.02 -13.83 19.46
C LEU A 71 19.30 -15.11 19.92
N SER A 72 18.17 -14.98 20.60
CA SER A 72 17.35 -16.13 21.03
C SER A 72 16.78 -16.91 19.84
N ILE A 73 16.41 -16.23 18.74
CA ILE A 73 15.98 -16.88 17.49
C ILE A 73 17.12 -17.72 16.92
N LEU A 74 18.32 -17.14 16.83
CA LEU A 74 19.49 -17.87 16.33
C LEU A 74 19.80 -19.10 17.18
N ASP A 75 19.68 -18.97 18.50
CA ASP A 75 19.97 -20.06 19.41
C ASP A 75 18.90 -21.17 19.42
N THR A 76 17.63 -20.78 19.25
CA THR A 76 16.51 -21.74 19.21
C THR A 76 16.50 -22.55 17.91
N PHE A 77 16.75 -21.89 16.77
CA PHE A 77 16.54 -22.50 15.46
C PHE A 77 17.82 -22.98 14.77
N PHE A 78 18.99 -22.43 15.10
CA PHE A 78 20.24 -22.75 14.40
C PHE A 78 21.38 -23.27 15.29
N SER A 79 21.34 -23.04 16.62
CA SER A 79 22.41 -23.55 17.52
C SER A 79 22.30 -25.06 17.82
N ALA A 80 21.12 -25.68 17.66
CA ALA A 80 20.99 -27.15 17.71
C ALA A 80 21.61 -27.83 16.47
N ALA A 81 21.46 -27.21 15.29
CA ALA A 81 22.03 -27.68 14.03
C ALA A 81 23.56 -27.65 14.01
N GLU A 82 24.19 -26.77 14.79
CA GLU A 82 25.65 -26.76 14.99
C GLU A 82 26.14 -27.89 15.92
N ARG A 83 25.33 -28.33 16.90
CA ARG A 83 25.72 -29.35 17.91
C ARG A 83 25.58 -30.79 17.40
N GLU A 84 24.58 -31.10 16.58
CA GLU A 84 24.45 -32.42 15.95
C GLU A 84 25.54 -32.67 14.90
N ARG A 85 26.11 -31.60 14.31
CA ARG A 85 27.19 -31.69 13.32
C ARG A 85 28.53 -32.17 13.89
N SER A 86 28.70 -32.14 15.21
CA SER A 86 29.88 -32.69 15.92
C SER A 86 29.68 -34.12 16.42
N LYS A 87 28.49 -34.71 16.30
CA LYS A 87 28.19 -36.10 16.70
C LYS A 87 27.67 -36.89 15.51
N LYS A 88 28.57 -37.31 14.63
CA LYS A 88 28.34 -38.57 13.88
C LYS A 88 28.19 -39.68 14.92
N VAL A 89 27.29 -40.64 14.68
CA VAL A 89 26.82 -41.71 15.59
C VAL A 89 25.63 -41.20 16.41
N ASP A 90 24.40 -41.31 15.94
CA ASP A 90 23.64 -42.56 15.89
C ASP A 90 22.26 -42.33 15.25
N ASN A 91 21.69 -43.43 14.75
CA ASN A 91 20.59 -43.50 13.81
C ASN A 91 19.21 -43.35 14.50
N THR A 92 18.90 -42.16 15.01
CA THR A 92 17.54 -41.82 15.48
C THR A 92 17.01 -40.61 14.72
N LYS A 93 15.80 -40.73 14.18
CA LYS A 93 15.09 -39.66 13.46
C LYS A 93 14.81 -38.47 14.41
N SER A 94 15.80 -37.62 14.58
CA SER A 94 15.68 -36.28 15.18
C SER A 94 14.95 -35.36 14.20
N ALA A 95 14.18 -34.40 14.71
CA ALA A 95 13.37 -33.47 13.92
C ALA A 95 14.23 -32.82 12.82
N ALA A 96 13.76 -32.84 11.57
CA ALA A 96 14.53 -32.30 10.45
C ALA A 96 14.90 -30.84 10.75
N PRO A 97 16.19 -30.47 10.76
CA PRO A 97 16.58 -29.09 10.96
C PRO A 97 16.05 -28.23 9.81
N LEU A 98 15.89 -26.92 10.07
CA LEU A 98 15.68 -25.90 9.03
C LEU A 98 16.61 -26.13 7.82
N PRO A 99 16.26 -25.65 6.62
CA PRO A 99 17.05 -25.94 5.43
C PRO A 99 18.48 -25.46 5.66
N GLU A 100 19.48 -26.08 5.05
CA GLU A 100 20.89 -25.75 5.33
C GLU A 100 21.17 -24.27 4.96
N ILE A 101 21.07 -23.40 5.97
CA ILE A 101 21.36 -21.98 5.82
C ILE A 101 22.87 -21.84 5.83
N PRO A 102 23.48 -21.23 4.79
CA PRO A 102 24.93 -21.10 4.73
C PRO A 102 25.49 -20.42 5.97
N SER A 103 26.57 -20.97 6.56
CA SER A 103 27.17 -20.43 7.79
C SER A 103 27.58 -18.96 7.68
N ARG A 104 27.89 -18.47 6.46
CA ARG A 104 28.12 -17.04 6.18
C ARG A 104 26.93 -16.16 6.57
N VAL A 105 25.71 -16.61 6.28
CA VAL A 105 24.46 -15.85 6.54
C VAL A 105 24.21 -15.79 8.04
N LEU A 106 24.34 -16.92 8.74
CA LEU A 106 24.18 -16.95 10.19
C LEU A 106 25.22 -16.10 10.93
N LYS A 107 26.48 -16.12 10.46
CA LYS A 107 27.54 -15.25 10.99
C LYS A 107 27.21 -13.77 10.77
N GLU A 108 26.73 -13.42 9.58
CA GLU A 108 26.29 -12.05 9.26
C GLU A 108 25.13 -11.61 10.15
N CYS A 109 24.10 -12.46 10.33
CA CYS A 109 23.00 -12.17 11.27
C CYS A 109 23.52 -11.92 12.69
N ARG A 110 24.43 -12.78 13.20
CA ARG A 110 25.03 -12.60 14.54
C ARG A 110 25.84 -11.29 14.63
N LEU A 111 26.54 -10.89 13.57
CA LEU A 111 27.31 -9.66 13.53
C LEU A 111 26.37 -8.44 13.55
N ARG A 112 25.38 -8.41 12.65
CA ARG A 112 24.40 -7.33 12.57
C ARG A 112 23.62 -7.15 13.87
N LEU A 113 23.19 -8.23 14.52
CA LEU A 113 22.53 -8.15 15.84
C LEU A 113 23.40 -7.52 16.94
N LYS A 114 24.73 -7.68 16.85
CA LYS A 114 25.67 -7.13 17.84
C LYS A 114 26.00 -5.66 17.56
N GLU A 115 26.11 -5.28 16.29
CA GLU A 115 26.54 -3.94 15.86
C GLU A 115 25.36 -2.98 15.67
N ASN A 116 24.33 -3.40 14.94
CA ASN A 116 23.16 -2.61 14.62
C ASN A 116 21.96 -3.54 14.34
N PRO A 117 21.18 -3.92 15.39
CA PRO A 117 20.07 -4.88 15.28
C PRO A 117 18.90 -4.26 14.51
N SER A 118 19.02 -4.26 13.18
CA SER A 118 18.00 -3.79 12.27
C SER A 118 16.94 -4.87 12.04
N LYS A 119 15.80 -4.46 11.47
CA LYS A 119 14.60 -5.30 11.38
C LYS A 119 14.72 -6.37 10.28
N ASP A 120 15.51 -6.09 9.26
CA ASP A 120 15.80 -6.94 8.10
C ASP A 120 16.94 -7.95 8.32
N VAL A 121 17.41 -8.12 9.58
CA VAL A 121 18.50 -9.04 9.92
C VAL A 121 18.26 -10.47 9.41
N PHE A 122 17.01 -10.94 9.45
CA PHE A 122 16.65 -12.31 9.08
C PHE A 122 16.12 -12.45 7.65
N GLU A 123 16.13 -11.39 6.83
CA GLU A 123 15.53 -11.41 5.49
C GLU A 123 16.11 -12.51 4.60
N GLU A 124 17.44 -12.69 4.61
CA GLU A 124 18.09 -13.77 3.85
C GLU A 124 17.73 -15.16 4.39
N CYS A 125 17.60 -15.33 5.71
CA CYS A 125 17.16 -16.59 6.32
C CYS A 125 15.73 -16.95 5.93
N THR A 126 14.81 -15.98 6.01
CA THR A 126 13.42 -16.12 5.55
C THR A 126 13.37 -16.53 4.08
N ARG A 127 14.19 -15.92 3.22
CA ARG A 127 14.28 -16.29 1.80
C ARG A 127 14.67 -17.75 1.60
N PHE A 128 15.65 -18.27 2.34
CA PHE A 128 16.02 -19.69 2.29
C PHE A 128 14.87 -20.61 2.71
N VAL A 129 14.12 -20.24 3.75
CA VAL A 129 12.95 -21.00 4.22
C VAL A 129 11.84 -21.02 3.17
N HIS A 130 11.48 -19.88 2.59
CA HIS A 130 10.48 -19.84 1.51
C HIS A 130 10.93 -20.62 0.27
N ASN A 131 12.21 -20.56 -0.10
CA ASN A 131 12.75 -21.34 -1.21
C ASN A 131 12.59 -22.86 -0.98
N TYR A 132 12.87 -23.33 0.23
CA TYR A 132 12.65 -24.73 0.58
C TYR A 132 11.16 -25.10 0.53
N LEU A 133 10.30 -24.31 1.19
CA LEU A 133 8.86 -24.56 1.23
C LEU A 133 8.21 -24.54 -0.17
N SER A 134 8.80 -23.80 -1.12
CA SER A 134 8.33 -23.73 -2.51
C SER A 134 8.65 -24.98 -3.36
N GLY A 135 9.48 -25.89 -2.86
CA GLY A 135 9.83 -27.15 -3.53
C GLY A 135 8.90 -28.31 -3.15
N GLU A 136 9.48 -29.42 -2.71
CA GLU A 136 8.76 -30.65 -2.33
C GLU A 136 7.57 -30.40 -1.37
N PRO A 137 7.68 -29.58 -0.30
CA PRO A 137 6.53 -29.34 0.59
C PRO A 137 5.32 -28.73 -0.13
N PHE A 138 5.56 -27.89 -1.14
CA PHE A 138 4.49 -27.29 -1.93
C PHE A 138 3.86 -28.29 -2.91
N GLU A 139 4.66 -29.17 -3.52
CA GLU A 139 4.15 -30.25 -4.37
C GLU A 139 3.26 -31.21 -3.58
N GLU A 140 3.68 -31.60 -2.37
CA GLU A 140 2.90 -32.45 -1.48
C GLU A 140 1.61 -31.75 -1.01
N TYR A 141 1.67 -30.46 -0.73
CA TYR A 141 0.47 -29.66 -0.45
C TYR A 141 -0.53 -29.70 -1.61
N GLN A 142 -0.07 -29.57 -2.86
CA GLN A 142 -0.92 -29.58 -4.06
C GLN A 142 -1.67 -30.90 -4.28
N GLU A 143 -1.16 -32.00 -3.73
CA GLU A 143 -1.81 -33.32 -3.75
C GLU A 143 -2.61 -33.62 -2.47
N SER A 144 -2.61 -32.71 -1.50
CA SER A 144 -3.33 -32.88 -0.24
C SER A 144 -4.82 -32.45 -0.31
N ALA A 145 -5.60 -32.90 0.68
CA ALA A 145 -6.96 -32.44 0.88
C ALA A 145 -7.06 -30.93 1.18
N TYR A 146 -6.01 -30.31 1.73
CA TYR A 146 -5.97 -28.87 2.00
C TYR A 146 -5.96 -28.04 0.71
N PHE A 147 -5.23 -28.49 -0.31
CA PHE A 147 -5.28 -27.82 -1.61
C PHE A 147 -6.61 -28.04 -2.33
N SER A 148 -7.20 -29.23 -2.20
CA SER A 148 -8.57 -29.47 -2.68
C SER A 148 -9.58 -28.52 -2.02
N ARG A 149 -9.45 -28.30 -0.70
CA ARG A 149 -10.23 -27.30 0.04
C ARG A 149 -9.97 -25.88 -0.46
N PHE A 150 -8.72 -25.52 -0.74
CA PHE A 150 -8.39 -24.23 -1.32
C PHE A 150 -9.07 -24.01 -2.69
N LEU A 151 -9.14 -25.05 -3.52
CA LEU A 151 -9.83 -24.96 -4.82
C LEU A 151 -11.35 -24.79 -4.67
N GLN A 152 -11.96 -25.38 -3.65
CA GLN A 152 -13.38 -25.13 -3.31
C GLN A 152 -13.59 -23.66 -2.94
N TRP A 153 -12.71 -23.08 -2.12
CA TRP A 153 -12.72 -21.64 -1.83
C TRP A 153 -12.54 -20.78 -3.09
N LYS A 154 -11.66 -21.20 -4.02
CA LYS A 154 -11.50 -20.52 -5.31
C LYS A 154 -12.72 -20.60 -6.20
N TRP A 155 -13.46 -21.70 -6.16
CA TRP A 155 -14.72 -21.82 -6.87
C TRP A 155 -15.78 -20.86 -6.30
N LEU A 156 -15.85 -20.72 -4.97
CA LEU A 156 -16.73 -19.76 -4.29
C LEU A 156 -16.37 -18.30 -4.63
N GLU A 157 -15.07 -17.97 -4.62
CA GLU A 157 -14.55 -16.65 -5.00
C GLU A 157 -14.98 -16.22 -6.40
N ARG A 158 -15.02 -17.18 -7.34
CA ARG A 158 -15.33 -16.99 -8.76
C ARG A 158 -16.82 -16.98 -9.10
N GLN A 159 -17.71 -17.11 -8.10
CA GLN A 159 -19.15 -17.03 -8.38
C GLN A 159 -19.53 -15.63 -8.92
N PRO A 160 -20.49 -15.54 -9.84
CA PRO A 160 -20.89 -14.27 -10.42
C PRO A 160 -21.36 -13.26 -9.36
N ILE A 161 -20.89 -12.02 -9.48
CA ILE A 161 -21.29 -10.91 -8.61
C ILE A 161 -22.40 -10.11 -9.29
N THR A 162 -23.48 -9.85 -8.55
CA THR A 162 -24.63 -9.09 -9.05
C THR A 162 -25.08 -8.05 -8.02
N LYS A 163 -26.03 -7.19 -8.40
CA LYS A 163 -26.64 -6.22 -7.47
C LYS A 163 -27.23 -6.89 -6.21
N ASP A 164 -27.65 -8.16 -6.32
CA ASP A 164 -28.34 -8.88 -5.25
C ASP A 164 -27.35 -9.40 -4.19
N THR A 165 -26.06 -9.45 -4.51
CA THR A 165 -24.97 -9.72 -3.55
C THR A 165 -24.93 -8.68 -2.43
N PHE A 166 -25.39 -7.45 -2.71
CA PHE A 166 -25.25 -6.30 -1.81
C PHE A 166 -26.60 -5.78 -1.30
N ARG A 167 -26.58 -5.18 -0.12
CA ARG A 167 -27.61 -4.26 0.38
C ARG A 167 -27.01 -2.85 0.39
N HIS A 168 -27.68 -1.89 -0.26
CA HIS A 168 -27.21 -0.51 -0.35
C HIS A 168 -27.84 0.36 0.74
N TYR A 169 -27.09 1.35 1.21
CA TYR A 169 -27.45 2.29 2.26
C TYR A 169 -27.24 3.74 1.78
N ARG A 170 -27.04 4.68 2.71
CA ARG A 170 -26.90 6.12 2.43
C ARG A 170 -25.72 6.45 1.50
N VAL A 171 -25.88 7.56 0.77
CA VAL A 171 -24.81 8.18 -0.01
C VAL A 171 -23.77 8.77 0.94
N LEU A 172 -22.49 8.50 0.67
CA LEU A 172 -21.33 9.01 1.41
C LEU A 172 -20.69 10.22 0.70
N GLY A 173 -20.78 10.27 -0.63
CA GLY A 173 -20.22 11.36 -1.42
C GLY A 173 -20.56 11.29 -2.91
N LYS A 174 -20.14 12.30 -3.67
CA LYS A 174 -20.30 12.37 -5.13
C LYS A 174 -18.96 12.59 -5.83
N GLY A 175 -18.74 11.85 -6.92
CA GLY A 175 -17.53 11.92 -7.74
C GLY A 175 -17.84 12.31 -9.19
N GLY A 176 -16.83 12.36 -10.05
CA GLY A 176 -16.99 12.84 -11.42
C GLY A 176 -18.07 12.11 -12.25
N PHE A 177 -18.18 10.79 -12.09
CA PHE A 177 -19.06 9.94 -12.90
C PHE A 177 -20.33 9.45 -12.19
N GLY A 178 -20.49 9.75 -10.91
CA GLY A 178 -21.62 9.27 -10.13
C GLY A 178 -21.41 9.48 -8.63
N GLU A 179 -21.90 8.55 -7.83
CA GLU A 179 -21.98 8.68 -6.38
C GLU A 179 -21.31 7.50 -5.68
N VAL A 180 -20.95 7.71 -4.42
CA VAL A 180 -20.43 6.69 -3.52
C VAL A 180 -21.48 6.49 -2.43
N CYS A 181 -21.89 5.26 -2.18
CA CYS A 181 -22.83 4.91 -1.11
C CYS A 181 -22.26 3.80 -0.24
N ALA A 182 -22.70 3.68 1.01
CA ALA A 182 -22.38 2.53 1.82
C ALA A 182 -23.15 1.31 1.31
N CYS A 183 -22.52 0.14 1.29
CA CYS A 183 -23.17 -1.13 1.01
C CYS A 183 -22.67 -2.23 1.95
N GLN A 184 -23.41 -3.33 2.03
CA GLN A 184 -23.07 -4.50 2.82
C GLN A 184 -23.19 -5.75 1.98
N VAL A 185 -22.21 -6.65 2.06
CA VAL A 185 -22.30 -7.98 1.47
C VAL A 185 -23.30 -8.80 2.29
N ARG A 186 -24.34 -9.32 1.63
CA ARG A 186 -25.45 -10.00 2.34
C ARG A 186 -25.04 -11.28 3.05
N ALA A 187 -24.05 -12.00 2.51
CA ALA A 187 -23.63 -13.29 3.02
C ALA A 187 -22.77 -13.17 4.29
N THR A 188 -21.85 -12.20 4.30
CA THR A 188 -20.83 -12.02 5.35
C THR A 188 -21.17 -10.90 6.33
N GLY A 189 -22.05 -9.98 5.95
CA GLY A 189 -22.34 -8.76 6.72
C GLY A 189 -21.25 -7.69 6.64
N LYS A 190 -20.17 -7.88 5.86
CA LYS A 190 -19.09 -6.90 5.75
C LYS A 190 -19.53 -5.64 5.03
N MET A 191 -19.17 -4.49 5.60
CA MET A 191 -19.48 -3.16 5.08
C MET A 191 -18.42 -2.66 4.09
N TYR A 192 -18.87 -1.97 3.05
CA TYR A 192 -18.04 -1.40 1.99
C TYR A 192 -18.57 -0.05 1.51
N ALA A 193 -17.72 0.70 0.81
CA ALA A 193 -18.13 1.83 -0.02
C ALA A 193 -18.32 1.37 -1.46
N CYS A 194 -19.46 1.70 -2.06
CA CYS A 194 -19.83 1.34 -3.41
C CYS A 194 -19.80 2.58 -4.31
N LYS A 195 -18.76 2.72 -5.12
CA LYS A 195 -18.60 3.79 -6.11
C LYS A 195 -19.34 3.40 -7.38
N LYS A 196 -20.49 4.04 -7.60
CA LYS A 196 -21.37 3.83 -8.76
C LYS A 196 -21.02 4.82 -9.87
N LEU A 197 -20.61 4.31 -11.02
CA LEU A 197 -20.24 5.10 -12.19
C LEU A 197 -21.33 4.96 -13.27
N ALA A 198 -22.03 6.04 -13.60
CA ALA A 198 -23.12 5.99 -14.58
C ALA A 198 -22.58 5.83 -16.01
N LYS A 199 -22.97 4.75 -16.72
CA LYS A 199 -22.46 4.40 -18.05
C LYS A 199 -22.58 5.55 -19.07
N LYS A 200 -23.77 6.18 -19.13
CA LYS A 200 -24.01 7.35 -20.00
C LYS A 200 -23.12 8.55 -19.69
N ARG A 201 -22.68 8.73 -18.44
CA ARG A 201 -21.76 9.82 -18.07
C ARG A 201 -20.33 9.54 -18.47
N ILE A 202 -19.90 8.29 -18.31
CA ILE A 202 -18.59 7.83 -18.78
C ILE A 202 -18.50 8.12 -20.28
N LYS A 203 -19.46 7.61 -21.07
CA LYS A 203 -19.50 7.80 -22.53
C LYS A 203 -19.51 9.27 -22.95
N ARG A 204 -20.38 10.08 -22.35
CA ARG A 204 -20.44 11.53 -22.63
C ARG A 204 -19.11 12.24 -22.43
N ARG A 205 -18.34 11.84 -21.41
CA ARG A 205 -17.08 12.47 -21.03
C ARG A 205 -15.84 11.76 -21.58
N LYS A 206 -16.02 10.69 -22.36
CA LYS A 206 -14.92 9.82 -22.83
C LYS A 206 -14.04 9.32 -21.67
N GLY A 207 -14.70 8.89 -20.60
CA GLY A 207 -14.08 8.52 -19.32
C GLY A 207 -13.69 7.05 -19.18
N GLU A 208 -13.83 6.25 -20.23
CA GLU A 208 -13.65 4.78 -20.22
C GLU A 208 -12.24 4.40 -19.77
N ALA A 209 -11.23 5.02 -20.36
CA ALA A 209 -9.83 4.77 -20.04
C ALA A 209 -9.50 5.11 -18.57
N MET A 210 -10.07 6.19 -18.03
CA MET A 210 -9.83 6.60 -16.64
C MET A 210 -10.54 5.66 -15.65
N ALA A 211 -11.77 5.22 -15.95
CA ALA A 211 -12.49 4.26 -15.11
C ALA A 211 -11.79 2.89 -15.08
N LEU A 212 -11.33 2.40 -16.24
CA LEU A 212 -10.58 1.15 -16.33
C LEU A 212 -9.21 1.27 -15.67
N ASN A 213 -8.55 2.42 -15.79
CA ASN A 213 -7.28 2.70 -15.13
C ASN A 213 -7.43 2.66 -13.60
N GLU A 214 -8.43 3.34 -13.03
CA GLU A 214 -8.70 3.30 -11.59
C GLU A 214 -8.89 1.86 -11.11
N LYS A 215 -9.73 1.08 -11.80
CA LYS A 215 -9.96 -0.34 -11.52
C LYS A 215 -8.66 -1.15 -11.55
N ARG A 216 -7.88 -1.02 -12.63
CA ARG A 216 -6.63 -1.77 -12.82
C ARG A 216 -5.57 -1.44 -11.77
N MET A 217 -5.43 -0.16 -11.40
CA MET A 217 -4.48 0.25 -10.37
C MET A 217 -4.88 -0.33 -9.00
N LEU A 218 -6.17 -0.26 -8.66
CA LEU A 218 -6.69 -0.81 -7.40
C LEU A 218 -6.59 -2.35 -7.32
N GLU A 219 -6.70 -3.07 -8.43
CA GLU A 219 -6.50 -4.53 -8.45
C GLU A 219 -5.04 -4.94 -8.20
N LYS A 220 -4.08 -4.10 -8.57
CA LYS A 220 -2.64 -4.38 -8.40
C LYS A 220 -2.15 -4.08 -6.99
N VAL A 221 -2.74 -3.11 -6.33
CA VAL A 221 -2.24 -2.57 -5.06
C VAL A 221 -2.88 -3.30 -3.89
N ASN A 222 -2.05 -3.97 -3.09
CA ASN A 222 -2.45 -4.52 -1.78
C ASN A 222 -1.68 -3.77 -0.68
N SER A 223 -2.21 -2.62 -0.27
CA SER A 223 -1.64 -1.78 0.79
C SER A 223 -2.70 -1.43 1.82
N ARG A 224 -2.30 -1.38 3.11
CA ARG A 224 -3.17 -0.87 4.17
C ARG A 224 -3.41 0.64 4.06
N PHE A 225 -2.52 1.36 3.39
CA PHE A 225 -2.58 2.82 3.26
C PHE A 225 -3.24 3.27 1.95
N VAL A 226 -3.80 2.33 1.17
CA VAL A 226 -4.59 2.58 -0.04
C VAL A 226 -5.92 1.86 0.12
N VAL A 227 -7.02 2.47 -0.37
CA VAL A 227 -8.32 1.77 -0.38
C VAL A 227 -8.25 0.52 -1.25
N SER A 228 -8.78 -0.60 -0.75
CA SER A 228 -8.73 -1.88 -1.48
C SER A 228 -10.00 -2.08 -2.29
N LEU A 229 -9.87 -2.55 -3.53
CA LEU A 229 -10.99 -2.98 -4.36
C LEU A 229 -11.33 -4.44 -4.07
N SER A 230 -12.56 -4.71 -3.65
CA SER A 230 -13.02 -6.06 -3.31
C SER A 230 -13.90 -6.67 -4.38
N TYR A 231 -14.72 -5.87 -5.06
CA TYR A 231 -15.59 -6.34 -6.13
C TYR A 231 -15.75 -5.32 -7.25
N THR A 232 -15.91 -5.82 -8.47
CA THR A 232 -16.38 -5.07 -9.63
C THR A 232 -17.59 -5.79 -10.22
N TYR A 233 -18.61 -5.02 -10.59
CA TYR A 233 -19.75 -5.57 -11.32
C TYR A 233 -20.45 -4.46 -12.11
N GLU A 234 -21.40 -4.87 -12.93
CA GLU A 234 -22.22 -3.94 -13.69
C GLU A 234 -23.71 -4.19 -13.51
N THR A 235 -24.48 -3.18 -13.92
CA THR A 235 -25.93 -3.24 -14.13
C THR A 235 -26.25 -2.63 -15.48
N LYS A 236 -27.53 -2.58 -15.82
CA LYS A 236 -28.02 -1.92 -17.03
C LYS A 236 -27.46 -0.50 -17.21
N ASP A 237 -27.41 0.30 -16.14
CA ASP A 237 -27.12 1.73 -16.24
C ASP A 237 -25.80 2.18 -15.60
N SER A 238 -25.10 1.30 -14.88
CA SER A 238 -23.94 1.68 -14.07
C SER A 238 -22.93 0.57 -13.90
N LEU A 239 -21.66 0.98 -13.75
CA LEU A 239 -20.54 0.17 -13.32
C LEU A 239 -20.28 0.43 -11.83
N TYR A 240 -19.78 -0.57 -11.10
CA TYR A 240 -19.58 -0.48 -9.66
C TYR A 240 -18.17 -0.92 -9.26
N LEU A 241 -17.51 -0.10 -8.43
CA LEU A 241 -16.33 -0.49 -7.65
C LEU A 241 -16.75 -0.60 -6.19
N VAL A 242 -16.57 -1.77 -5.58
CA VAL A 242 -16.81 -2.00 -4.15
C VAL A 242 -15.48 -1.93 -3.44
N LEU A 243 -15.30 -0.89 -2.65
CA LEU A 243 -14.05 -0.43 -2.05
C LEU A 243 -14.14 -0.49 -0.52
N THR A 244 -12.99 -0.57 0.16
CA THR A 244 -12.89 -0.33 1.61
C THR A 244 -13.72 0.89 2.03
N ILE A 245 -14.58 0.72 3.03
CA ILE A 245 -15.36 1.83 3.57
C ILE A 245 -14.50 2.69 4.50
N MET A 246 -14.59 4.01 4.34
CA MET A 246 -13.84 4.99 5.11
C MET A 246 -14.85 5.96 5.76
N ASN A 247 -15.26 5.66 6.99
CA ASN A 247 -16.37 6.35 7.66
C ASN A 247 -15.96 7.69 8.30
N GLY A 248 -14.67 7.91 8.54
CA GLY A 248 -14.13 9.12 9.14
C GLY A 248 -14.10 10.33 8.21
N GLY A 249 -14.58 10.22 6.97
CA GLY A 249 -14.64 11.33 6.02
C GLY A 249 -13.29 11.64 5.37
N ASP A 250 -13.25 12.71 4.57
CA ASP A 250 -12.04 13.14 3.88
C ASP A 250 -11.21 14.15 4.70
N LEU A 251 -9.90 14.16 4.48
CA LEU A 251 -8.96 15.00 5.22
C LEU A 251 -9.23 16.49 5.02
N LYS A 252 -9.83 16.91 3.90
CA LYS A 252 -10.24 18.31 3.71
C LYS A 252 -11.28 18.73 4.74
N TYR A 253 -12.28 17.90 5.01
CA TYR A 253 -13.26 18.18 6.06
C TYR A 253 -12.57 18.38 7.42
N HIS A 254 -11.62 17.51 7.75
CA HIS A 254 -10.84 17.62 9.00
C HIS A 254 -10.00 18.91 9.08
N ILE A 255 -9.40 19.34 7.97
CA ILE A 255 -8.57 20.56 7.95
C ILE A 255 -9.42 21.83 8.06
N TYR A 256 -10.58 21.89 7.40
CA TYR A 256 -11.30 23.16 7.19
C TYR A 256 -12.60 23.30 7.97
N ASN A 257 -13.23 22.19 8.36
CA ASN A 257 -14.57 22.19 8.96
C ASN A 257 -14.54 21.74 10.42
N LEU A 258 -13.49 21.02 10.86
CA LEU A 258 -13.32 20.61 12.24
C LEU A 258 -12.62 21.70 13.06
N GLY A 259 -13.40 22.59 13.67
CA GLY A 259 -12.86 23.65 14.54
C GLY A 259 -12.10 24.74 13.78
N SER A 260 -10.96 25.19 14.32
CA SER A 260 -10.11 26.19 13.65
C SER A 260 -9.32 25.56 12.51
N PRO A 261 -9.18 26.20 11.34
CA PRO A 261 -8.48 25.62 10.21
C PRO A 261 -7.07 25.12 10.52
N GLY A 262 -6.75 23.91 10.06
CA GLY A 262 -5.51 23.19 10.31
C GLY A 262 -5.64 22.16 11.43
N LEU A 263 -4.64 21.28 11.53
CA LEU A 263 -4.49 20.22 12.51
C LEU A 263 -3.36 20.56 13.47
N ASP A 264 -3.34 19.90 14.62
CA ASP A 264 -2.14 19.84 15.45
C ASP A 264 -1.00 19.15 14.70
N GLU A 265 0.24 19.55 15.01
CA GLU A 265 1.41 19.06 14.29
C GLU A 265 1.58 17.54 14.47
N GLN A 266 1.33 17.01 15.66
CA GLN A 266 1.45 15.57 15.93
C GLN A 266 0.53 14.73 15.03
N ARG A 267 -0.73 15.14 14.87
CA ARG A 267 -1.70 14.54 13.95
C ARG A 267 -1.28 14.68 12.50
N ALA A 268 -0.80 15.85 12.10
CA ALA A 268 -0.33 16.08 10.73
C ALA A 268 0.88 15.18 10.38
N ILE A 269 1.83 15.02 11.32
CA ILE A 269 3.01 14.17 11.12
C ILE A 269 2.64 12.68 11.12
N PHE A 270 1.70 12.26 11.97
CA PHE A 270 1.20 10.88 11.96
C PHE A 270 0.58 10.54 10.58
N TYR A 271 -0.33 11.38 10.07
CA TYR A 271 -0.89 11.19 8.73
C TYR A 271 0.16 11.28 7.63
N ALA A 272 1.15 12.18 7.75
CA ALA A 272 2.24 12.25 6.79
C ALA A 272 3.08 10.95 6.76
N ALA A 273 3.27 10.29 7.90
CA ALA A 273 3.95 9.00 7.99
C ALA A 273 3.14 7.89 7.29
N GLU A 274 1.82 7.83 7.50
CA GLU A 274 0.93 6.88 6.81
C GLU A 274 0.92 7.12 5.29
N LEU A 275 0.84 8.37 4.86
CA LEU A 275 0.95 8.74 3.43
C LEU A 275 2.30 8.32 2.85
N CYS A 276 3.40 8.49 3.60
CA CYS A 276 4.71 8.07 3.15
C CYS A 276 4.77 6.56 2.89
N CYS A 277 4.16 5.75 3.77
CA CYS A 277 4.04 4.31 3.54
C CYS A 277 3.14 3.98 2.33
N GLY A 278 1.99 4.65 2.17
CA GLY A 278 1.12 4.45 1.01
C GLY A 278 1.80 4.79 -0.32
N LEU A 279 2.55 5.89 -0.37
CA LEU A 279 3.35 6.27 -1.54
C LEU A 279 4.48 5.27 -1.82
N GLU A 280 5.13 4.77 -0.77
CA GLU A 280 6.15 3.71 -0.90
C GLU A 280 5.56 2.44 -1.52
N ASP A 281 4.37 2.01 -1.08
CA ASP A 281 3.71 0.82 -1.60
C ASP A 281 3.29 0.98 -3.07
N LEU A 282 2.78 2.16 -3.45
CA LEU A 282 2.53 2.47 -4.86
C LEU A 282 3.83 2.45 -5.67
N GLN A 283 4.92 3.01 -5.14
CA GLN A 283 6.22 3.03 -5.80
C GLN A 283 6.82 1.62 -5.97
N LYS A 284 6.63 0.71 -5.01
CA LYS A 284 7.03 -0.72 -5.11
C LYS A 284 6.32 -1.39 -6.30
N GLU A 285 5.04 -1.07 -6.51
CA GLU A 285 4.25 -1.48 -7.68
C GLU A 285 4.52 -0.63 -8.94
N ARG A 286 5.55 0.22 -8.91
CA ARG A 286 5.94 1.11 -10.01
C ARG A 286 4.86 2.12 -10.41
N ILE A 287 3.93 2.45 -9.51
CA ILE A 287 2.83 3.39 -9.76
C ILE A 287 3.19 4.77 -9.22
N VAL A 288 3.01 5.81 -10.05
CA VAL A 288 2.98 7.22 -9.59
C VAL A 288 1.52 7.67 -9.48
N TYR A 289 1.16 8.28 -8.36
CA TYR A 289 -0.23 8.59 -7.99
C TYR A 289 -0.76 9.87 -8.65
N ARG A 290 0.02 10.97 -8.61
CA ARG A 290 -0.21 12.25 -9.32
C ARG A 290 -1.41 13.10 -8.89
N ASP A 291 -2.20 12.69 -7.91
CA ASP A 291 -3.35 13.49 -7.43
C ASP A 291 -3.46 13.54 -5.90
N LEU A 292 -2.32 13.69 -5.23
CA LEU A 292 -2.26 13.84 -3.77
C LEU A 292 -2.81 15.20 -3.33
N LYS A 293 -3.95 15.15 -2.62
CA LYS A 293 -4.70 16.31 -2.10
C LYS A 293 -5.63 15.88 -0.95
N PRO A 294 -6.08 16.79 -0.08
CA PRO A 294 -6.86 16.43 1.12
C PRO A 294 -8.18 15.73 0.80
N GLU A 295 -8.82 16.02 -0.34
CA GLU A 295 -10.06 15.36 -0.75
C GLU A 295 -9.90 13.86 -1.03
N ASN A 296 -8.70 13.41 -1.37
CA ASN A 296 -8.43 12.02 -1.75
C ASN A 296 -7.87 11.18 -0.59
N ILE A 297 -7.68 11.77 0.58
CA ILE A 297 -7.22 11.08 1.78
C ILE A 297 -8.41 10.89 2.71
N LEU A 298 -8.76 9.63 2.98
CA LEU A 298 -9.95 9.27 3.74
C LEU A 298 -9.56 8.65 5.06
N LEU A 299 -10.35 8.87 6.11
CA LEU A 299 -10.16 8.28 7.43
C LEU A 299 -11.12 7.09 7.65
N ASP A 300 -10.64 6.04 8.27
CA ASP A 300 -11.50 4.96 8.79
C ASP A 300 -12.14 5.36 10.12
N ASP A 301 -12.83 4.44 10.78
CA ASP A 301 -13.51 4.63 12.06
C ASP A 301 -12.57 4.68 13.27
N ILE A 302 -11.33 4.20 13.14
CA ILE A 302 -10.30 4.23 14.19
C ILE A 302 -9.43 5.50 14.05
N GLY A 303 -9.39 6.08 12.85
CA GLY A 303 -8.69 7.32 12.55
C GLY A 303 -7.43 7.15 11.71
N HIS A 304 -7.16 5.95 11.19
CA HIS A 304 -6.11 5.73 10.20
C HIS A 304 -6.54 6.26 8.84
N ILE A 305 -5.58 6.74 8.04
CA ILE A 305 -5.87 7.26 6.71
C ILE A 305 -5.52 6.28 5.59
N ARG A 306 -6.24 6.41 4.47
CA ARG A 306 -5.91 5.75 3.20
C ARG A 306 -6.02 6.69 2.01
N ILE A 307 -5.12 6.49 1.05
CA ILE A 307 -5.18 7.11 -0.28
C ILE A 307 -6.34 6.48 -1.06
N SER A 308 -7.13 7.33 -1.72
CA SER A 308 -8.26 6.94 -2.58
C SER A 308 -8.16 7.58 -3.96
N ASP A 309 -9.07 7.22 -4.88
CA ASP A 309 -9.16 7.76 -6.25
C ASP A 309 -7.86 7.67 -7.07
N LEU A 310 -7.59 6.48 -7.62
CA LEU A 310 -6.41 6.20 -8.44
C LEU A 310 -6.65 6.49 -9.94
N GLY A 311 -7.69 7.24 -10.30
CA GLY A 311 -8.04 7.50 -11.71
C GLY A 311 -6.94 8.17 -12.52
N LEU A 312 -6.11 9.00 -11.88
CA LEU A 312 -4.96 9.68 -12.49
C LEU A 312 -3.62 8.96 -12.28
N ALA A 313 -3.59 7.86 -11.53
CA ALA A 313 -2.35 7.12 -11.32
C ALA A 313 -1.85 6.48 -12.62
N VAL A 314 -0.55 6.22 -12.73
CA VAL A 314 0.00 5.52 -13.89
C VAL A 314 1.19 4.65 -13.48
N GLU A 315 1.27 3.48 -14.10
CA GLU A 315 2.43 2.60 -13.99
C GLU A 315 3.58 3.17 -14.81
N VAL A 316 4.73 3.37 -14.15
CA VAL A 316 5.97 3.86 -14.74
C VAL A 316 6.81 2.64 -15.13
N PRO A 317 7.00 2.36 -16.43
CA PRO A 317 7.79 1.20 -16.84
C PRO A 317 9.21 1.25 -16.28
N GLU A 318 9.80 0.10 -16.01
CA GLU A 318 11.15 0.01 -15.46
C GLU A 318 12.18 0.70 -16.39
N GLY A 319 13.09 1.46 -15.80
CA GLY A 319 14.09 2.26 -16.53
C GLY A 319 13.52 3.40 -17.39
N ARG A 320 12.20 3.64 -17.38
CA ARG A 320 11.55 4.68 -18.18
C ARG A 320 10.95 5.79 -17.30
N THR A 321 10.54 6.86 -17.97
CA THR A 321 9.82 7.99 -17.39
C THR A 321 8.47 8.15 -18.07
N VAL A 322 7.54 8.82 -17.39
CA VAL A 322 6.24 9.19 -17.96
C VAL A 322 6.17 10.69 -18.18
N ARG A 323 5.28 11.11 -19.08
CA ARG A 323 4.98 12.51 -19.37
C ARG A 323 3.47 12.72 -19.32
N GLY A 324 3.04 13.80 -18.69
CA GLY A 324 1.64 14.17 -18.68
C GLY A 324 1.35 15.28 -17.68
N ARG A 325 0.64 16.31 -18.13
CA ARG A 325 0.22 17.45 -17.32
C ARG A 325 -1.16 17.17 -16.71
N VAL A 326 -1.20 16.33 -15.69
CA VAL A 326 -2.41 15.91 -14.95
C VAL A 326 -2.26 16.18 -13.46
N GLY A 327 -3.39 16.26 -12.76
CA GLY A 327 -3.45 16.53 -11.31
C GLY A 327 -4.19 17.83 -10.99
N THR A 328 -4.34 18.08 -9.69
CA THR A 328 -5.09 19.23 -9.18
C THR A 328 -4.23 20.50 -9.12
N VAL A 329 -4.78 21.64 -9.58
CA VAL A 329 -4.09 22.95 -9.57
C VAL A 329 -3.73 23.34 -8.13
N GLY A 330 -2.47 23.70 -7.90
CA GLY A 330 -1.90 23.99 -6.58
C GLY A 330 -1.11 22.82 -5.97
N TYR A 331 -1.41 21.58 -6.38
CA TYR A 331 -0.72 20.37 -5.93
C TYR A 331 0.19 19.76 -7.01
N MET A 332 -0.01 20.11 -8.29
CA MET A 332 0.90 19.69 -9.36
C MET A 332 2.31 20.21 -9.12
N ALA A 333 3.29 19.32 -9.14
CA ALA A 333 4.71 19.67 -9.00
C ALA A 333 5.21 20.52 -10.19
N PRO A 334 6.27 21.34 -10.01
CA PRO A 334 6.79 22.21 -11.08
C PRO A 334 7.10 21.48 -12.39
N GLU A 335 7.71 20.28 -12.32
CA GLU A 335 8.03 19.47 -13.50
C GLU A 335 6.77 18.97 -14.24
N VAL A 336 5.67 18.72 -13.52
CA VAL A 336 4.37 18.37 -14.12
C VAL A 336 3.78 19.59 -14.83
N ILE A 337 3.83 20.77 -14.21
CA ILE A 337 3.31 22.01 -14.81
C ILE A 337 4.13 22.41 -16.04
N ASN A 338 5.45 22.16 -16.03
CA ASN A 338 6.36 22.36 -17.15
C ASN A 338 6.23 21.28 -18.25
N ASN A 339 5.43 20.24 -18.01
CA ASN A 339 5.27 19.11 -18.93
C ASN A 339 6.59 18.41 -19.25
N GLU A 340 7.45 18.28 -18.23
CA GLU A 340 8.70 17.52 -18.24
C GLU A 340 8.43 16.03 -18.00
N ASN A 341 9.45 15.20 -18.24
CA ASN A 341 9.40 13.78 -17.90
C ASN A 341 9.67 13.58 -16.41
N TYR A 342 8.93 12.67 -15.77
CA TYR A 342 9.07 12.39 -14.35
C TYR A 342 8.85 10.90 -14.04
N THR A 343 9.22 10.51 -12.82
CA THR A 343 8.91 9.21 -12.23
C THR A 343 7.99 9.41 -11.03
N PHE A 344 8.50 9.40 -9.80
CA PHE A 344 7.73 9.49 -8.55
C PHE A 344 7.87 10.84 -7.84
N SER A 345 8.75 11.71 -8.33
CA SER A 345 8.98 13.02 -7.72
C SER A 345 7.73 13.88 -7.51
N PRO A 346 6.67 13.82 -8.35
CA PRO A 346 5.46 14.60 -8.11
C PRO A 346 4.72 14.22 -6.83
N ASP A 347 4.79 12.96 -6.40
CA ASP A 347 4.08 12.49 -5.21
C ASP A 347 4.74 13.01 -3.93
N TRP A 348 6.08 13.08 -3.89
CA TRP A 348 6.82 13.72 -2.79
C TRP A 348 6.53 15.21 -2.67
N TRP A 349 6.37 15.90 -3.81
CA TRP A 349 5.89 17.29 -3.81
C TRP A 349 4.48 17.41 -3.23
N GLY A 350 3.57 16.51 -3.63
CA GLY A 350 2.22 16.43 -3.09
C GLY A 350 2.20 16.21 -1.58
N LEU A 351 3.09 15.36 -1.06
CA LEU A 351 3.24 15.11 0.38
C LEU A 351 3.67 16.39 1.11
N GLY A 352 4.62 17.15 0.54
CA GLY A 352 5.02 18.45 1.08
C GLY A 352 3.86 19.45 1.12
N CYS A 353 3.02 19.46 0.07
CA CYS A 353 1.82 20.31 0.02
C CYS A 353 0.81 19.91 1.10
N LEU A 354 0.60 18.62 1.33
CA LEU A 354 -0.31 18.11 2.36
C LEU A 354 0.19 18.40 3.78
N ILE A 355 1.46 18.16 4.08
CA ILE A 355 2.03 18.49 5.40
C ILE A 355 1.84 19.98 5.70
N TYR A 356 2.16 20.82 4.71
CA TYR A 356 1.95 22.27 4.84
C TYR A 356 0.48 22.59 5.11
N GLU A 357 -0.44 22.06 4.31
CA GLU A 357 -1.86 22.40 4.39
C GLU A 357 -2.52 21.89 5.67
N MET A 358 -2.13 20.69 6.14
CA MET A 358 -2.57 20.15 7.42
C MET A 358 -2.19 21.07 8.56
N ILE A 359 -0.93 21.51 8.68
CA ILE A 359 -0.48 22.33 9.81
C ILE A 359 -0.99 23.77 9.67
N GLN A 360 -0.83 24.37 8.50
CA GLN A 360 -1.14 25.78 8.27
C GLN A 360 -2.66 26.03 8.28
N GLY A 361 -3.45 25.13 7.71
CA GLY A 361 -4.89 25.29 7.48
C GLY A 361 -5.24 25.96 6.15
N HIS A 362 -4.29 26.02 5.20
CA HIS A 362 -4.52 26.40 3.81
C HIS A 362 -3.38 25.89 2.91
N SER A 363 -3.63 25.79 1.60
CA SER A 363 -2.63 25.39 0.60
C SER A 363 -1.43 26.36 0.54
N PRO A 364 -0.20 25.89 0.24
CA PRO A 364 1.00 26.73 0.18
C PRO A 364 0.96 27.85 -0.89
N PHE A 365 0.23 27.64 -1.98
CA PHE A 365 0.20 28.59 -3.11
C PHE A 365 -1.18 29.20 -3.37
N LYS A 366 -2.17 28.86 -2.54
CA LYS A 366 -3.55 29.35 -2.67
C LYS A 366 -4.19 29.48 -1.30
N LYS A 367 -4.55 30.71 -0.92
CA LYS A 367 -5.23 30.97 0.36
C LYS A 367 -6.66 30.41 0.34
N PHE A 368 -7.20 30.12 1.52
CA PHE A 368 -8.56 29.62 1.66
C PHE A 368 -9.58 30.60 1.04
N LYS A 369 -10.48 30.08 0.20
CA LYS A 369 -11.50 30.84 -0.57
C LYS A 369 -10.95 31.91 -1.54
N GLU A 370 -9.64 31.95 -1.79
CA GLU A 370 -9.02 32.87 -2.76
C GLU A 370 -9.46 32.53 -4.20
N LYS A 371 -10.04 33.50 -4.91
CA LYS A 371 -10.41 33.37 -6.33
C LYS A 371 -9.27 33.86 -7.21
N VAL A 372 -8.43 32.92 -7.65
CA VAL A 372 -7.25 33.19 -8.49
C VAL A 372 -7.33 32.40 -9.78
N LYS A 373 -6.87 33.00 -10.88
CA LYS A 373 -6.74 32.30 -12.18
C LYS A 373 -5.71 31.18 -12.06
N ARG A 374 -5.96 30.08 -12.77
CA ARG A 374 -5.06 28.90 -12.82
C ARG A 374 -3.60 29.27 -13.11
N GLN A 375 -3.37 30.16 -14.08
CA GLN A 375 -2.02 30.55 -14.50
C GLN A 375 -1.23 31.24 -13.38
N GLU A 376 -1.90 32.00 -12.52
CA GLU A 376 -1.24 32.67 -11.40
C GLU A 376 -0.87 31.66 -10.31
N VAL A 377 -1.74 30.70 -9.98
CA VAL A 377 -1.37 29.62 -9.05
C VAL A 377 -0.18 28.81 -9.59
N GLU A 378 -0.17 28.50 -10.88
CA GLU A 378 0.95 27.82 -11.53
C GLU A 378 2.25 28.64 -11.51
N ARG A 379 2.16 29.98 -11.64
CA ARG A 379 3.31 30.88 -11.48
C ARG A 379 3.86 30.82 -10.06
N ARG A 380 2.98 30.89 -9.05
CA ARG A 380 3.34 30.80 -7.61
C ARG A 380 4.08 29.50 -7.31
N VAL A 381 3.53 28.36 -7.75
CA VAL A 381 4.17 27.03 -7.61
C VAL A 381 5.58 27.03 -8.20
N LYS A 382 5.82 27.70 -9.33
CA LYS A 382 7.14 27.74 -9.99
C LYS A 382 8.11 28.76 -9.44
N LYS A 383 7.64 29.85 -8.82
CA LYS A 383 8.50 31.02 -8.51
C LYS A 383 8.52 31.41 -7.04
N ASP A 384 7.40 31.28 -6.35
CA ASP A 384 7.24 31.85 -5.01
C ASP A 384 7.74 30.86 -3.96
N THR A 385 8.22 31.38 -2.83
CA THR A 385 8.60 30.56 -1.66
C THR A 385 7.43 30.55 -0.68
N GLU A 386 7.24 29.41 0.00
CA GLU A 386 6.14 29.23 0.95
C GLU A 386 6.42 29.99 2.25
N GLU A 387 5.36 30.52 2.86
CA GLU A 387 5.42 31.23 4.14
C GLU A 387 4.92 30.32 5.27
N TYR A 388 5.59 30.30 6.42
CA TYR A 388 5.27 29.40 7.52
C TYR A 388 4.83 30.19 8.74
N SER A 389 3.69 29.84 9.33
CA SER A 389 3.25 30.44 10.58
C SER A 389 3.95 29.85 11.81
N ARG A 390 3.65 30.41 12.99
CA ARG A 390 4.09 29.87 14.29
C ARG A 390 3.56 28.48 14.63
N LYS A 391 2.66 27.92 13.81
CA LYS A 391 2.12 26.56 14.00
C LYS A 391 3.15 25.47 13.68
N PHE A 392 4.22 25.78 12.96
CA PHE A 392 5.25 24.82 12.58
C PHE A 392 6.43 24.87 13.55
N SER A 393 6.86 23.69 14.00
CA SER A 393 8.19 23.47 14.55
C SER A 393 9.29 23.66 13.50
N GLU A 394 10.55 23.72 13.94
CA GLU A 394 11.68 23.78 13.01
C GLU A 394 11.84 22.49 12.20
N ASP A 395 11.54 21.33 12.78
CA ASP A 395 11.57 20.03 12.09
C ASP A 395 10.46 19.96 11.00
N ALA A 396 9.26 20.46 11.31
CA ALA A 396 8.16 20.54 10.34
C ALA A 396 8.44 21.57 9.22
N LYS A 397 9.12 22.68 9.52
CA LYS A 397 9.60 23.60 8.48
C LYS A 397 10.67 22.96 7.61
N SER A 398 11.62 22.23 8.19
CA SER A 398 12.76 21.70 7.43
C SER A 398 12.35 20.61 6.44
N VAL A 399 11.31 19.82 6.74
CA VAL A 399 10.81 18.82 5.78
C VAL A 399 10.16 19.46 4.56
N CYS A 400 9.47 20.60 4.72
CA CYS A 400 8.82 21.32 3.63
C CYS A 400 9.77 22.29 2.91
N ARG A 401 10.71 22.93 3.62
CA ARG A 401 11.57 24.00 3.11
C ARG A 401 13.06 23.68 3.18
N MET A 402 13.75 23.92 2.07
CA MET A 402 15.20 23.88 1.97
C MET A 402 15.84 24.99 2.83
N ARG A 403 16.64 24.61 3.84
CA ARG A 403 17.56 25.55 4.50
C ARG A 403 18.81 25.69 3.64
N TRP A 404 19.11 26.91 3.21
CA TRP A 404 20.47 27.26 2.81
C TRP A 404 21.29 27.35 4.09
N GLY A 405 22.31 26.50 4.22
CA GLY A 405 23.22 26.56 5.35
C GLY A 405 23.91 27.92 5.38
N HIS A 406 23.62 28.74 6.38
CA HIS A 406 24.61 29.69 6.85
C HIS A 406 25.66 28.91 7.65
N PRO A 407 26.97 29.16 7.45
CA PRO A 407 28.00 28.49 8.22
C PRO A 407 27.74 28.74 9.71
N ALA A 408 27.83 27.67 10.50
CA ALA A 408 27.70 27.74 11.95
C ALA A 408 28.67 28.81 12.47
N VAL A 409 28.13 29.90 13.00
CA VAL A 409 28.91 30.81 13.83
C VAL A 409 29.13 30.06 15.14
N SER A 410 30.32 29.49 15.28
CA SER A 410 30.78 28.90 16.53
C SER A 410 30.81 29.97 17.63
N ALA A 411 30.26 29.60 18.79
CA ALA A 411 30.22 30.37 20.02
C ALA A 411 31.64 30.65 20.59
N PRO A 412 31.78 31.60 21.54
CA PRO A 412 33.03 32.27 21.85
C PRO A 412 33.89 31.45 22.82
N GLY A 413 35.21 31.49 22.63
CA GLY A 413 36.12 31.11 23.71
C GLY A 413 37.41 30.45 23.27
N TRP A 414 38.26 31.13 22.50
CA TRP A 414 39.71 30.86 22.51
C TRP A 414 40.47 32.17 22.38
N ARG A 415 41.40 32.39 23.32
CA ARG A 415 42.18 33.61 23.50
C ARG A 415 43.08 33.88 22.30
N HIS A 416 43.19 35.15 21.95
CA HIS A 416 44.19 35.68 21.02
C HIS A 416 45.60 35.26 21.43
N THR A 417 46.30 34.57 20.54
CA THR A 417 47.75 34.69 20.39
C THR A 417 48.03 35.16 18.98
N SER A 418 48.51 36.40 18.93
CA SER A 418 49.03 37.14 17.79
C SER A 418 50.06 36.37 16.97
N CYS A 419 49.94 36.41 15.65
CA CYS A 419 51.09 36.29 14.77
C CYS A 419 50.91 37.25 13.57
N PRO A 420 51.88 38.13 13.28
CA PRO A 420 51.75 39.17 12.27
C PRO A 420 52.23 38.64 10.91
N CYS A 421 51.59 39.07 9.81
CA CYS A 421 52.25 39.46 8.55
C CYS A 421 51.22 39.72 7.41
N PRO A 422 51.59 40.49 6.37
CA PRO A 422 50.73 41.55 5.85
C PRO A 422 50.19 41.32 4.42
N GLY A 423 49.10 42.03 4.11
CA GLY A 423 48.88 42.63 2.79
C GLY A 423 48.24 41.77 1.71
N LYS A 424 46.97 42.04 1.40
CA LYS A 424 46.54 42.68 0.13
C LYS A 424 45.02 42.57 0.00
N GLN A 425 44.39 43.73 0.13
CA GLN A 425 43.01 44.00 -0.23
C GLN A 425 42.94 44.11 -1.75
N ARG A 426 42.10 43.30 -2.42
CA ARG A 426 41.63 43.56 -3.78
C ARG A 426 40.18 43.14 -3.94
N ASP A 427 39.37 44.15 -4.21
CA ASP A 427 38.01 44.09 -4.70
C ASP A 427 37.90 43.29 -6.00
N TRP A 428 36.79 42.57 -6.19
CA TRP A 428 36.35 42.11 -7.50
C TRP A 428 34.90 42.52 -7.74
N ALA A 429 34.76 43.59 -8.51
CA ALA A 429 33.55 43.97 -9.21
C ALA A 429 33.36 43.11 -10.48
N SER A 430 32.09 43.03 -10.88
CA SER A 430 31.50 42.41 -12.06
C SER A 430 32.31 42.43 -13.37
N ALA A 431 32.23 41.33 -14.13
CA ALA A 431 32.16 41.39 -15.59
C ALA A 431 31.51 40.13 -16.19
N ASN A 432 30.56 40.38 -17.11
CA ASN A 432 29.90 39.42 -18.00
C ASN A 432 30.87 38.76 -18.98
N GLY A 433 30.54 37.57 -19.48
CA GLY A 433 31.21 37.01 -20.66
C GLY A 433 30.84 35.56 -21.00
N SER A 434 30.29 35.38 -22.18
CA SER A 434 29.69 34.19 -22.81
C SER A 434 30.65 33.10 -23.35
N LYS A 435 30.04 31.94 -23.70
CA LYS A 435 30.47 30.81 -24.58
C LYS A 435 31.17 29.63 -23.84
N ALA A 436 30.56 28.43 -23.76
CA ALA A 436 30.48 27.36 -24.79
C ALA A 436 31.87 26.85 -25.18
N GLU A 437 32.21 25.57 -25.29
CA GLU A 437 31.65 24.24 -25.04
C GLU A 437 32.84 23.27 -25.26
N GLN A 438 32.72 22.00 -24.87
CA GLN A 438 33.48 20.84 -25.41
C GLN A 438 34.89 20.46 -24.87
N SER A 439 34.87 19.33 -24.13
CA SER A 439 35.62 18.07 -24.37
C SER A 439 37.16 18.01 -24.21
N LEU A 440 37.65 17.09 -23.36
CA LEU A 440 38.19 15.78 -23.78
C LEU A 440 38.87 15.03 -22.62
N PHE A 441 38.57 13.73 -22.56
CA PHE A 441 39.34 12.70 -21.86
C PHE A 441 40.72 12.53 -22.51
N ALA A 442 41.77 12.35 -21.69
CA ALA A 442 42.99 11.67 -22.12
C ALA A 442 43.63 10.96 -20.92
N PHE A 443 43.76 9.64 -21.02
CA PHE A 443 44.65 8.79 -20.24
C PHE A 443 45.96 8.63 -21.05
N SER A 444 47.14 8.76 -20.42
CA SER A 444 48.21 7.75 -20.53
C SER A 444 49.38 8.06 -19.58
N LYS A 445 50.08 6.98 -19.25
CA LYS A 445 51.15 6.73 -18.29
C LYS A 445 52.49 7.37 -18.68
N ASP A 446 53.29 7.76 -17.69
CA ASP A 446 54.59 7.14 -17.34
C ASP A 446 55.35 8.01 -16.32
N ALA A 447 55.95 7.36 -15.30
CA ALA A 447 56.69 7.95 -14.18
C ALA A 447 58.20 8.14 -14.54
N PRO A 448 59.04 8.81 -13.70
CA PRO A 448 59.55 8.15 -12.48
C PRO A 448 59.77 9.05 -11.22
N ASP A 449 59.62 8.38 -10.08
CA ASP A 449 60.27 8.50 -8.76
C ASP A 449 60.87 9.83 -8.26
N ARG A 450 60.38 10.28 -7.09
CA ARG A 450 61.14 10.22 -5.81
C ARG A 450 60.30 10.63 -4.58
N GLU A 451 60.43 9.78 -3.56
CA GLU A 451 60.46 10.02 -2.11
C GLU A 451 59.26 10.66 -1.38
N GLY A 452 58.60 9.81 -0.58
CA GLY A 452 58.68 9.96 0.88
C GLY A 452 57.75 10.99 1.53
N GLY A 453 56.50 10.60 1.78
CA GLY A 453 55.64 11.32 2.73
C GLY A 453 54.22 10.77 2.71
N ALA A 454 53.90 9.89 3.66
CA ALA A 454 52.54 9.43 3.89
C ALA A 454 51.66 10.62 4.33
N LYS A 455 51.07 11.32 3.36
CA LYS A 455 50.03 12.31 3.59
C LYS A 455 48.73 11.53 3.77
N VAL A 456 48.32 11.34 5.02
CA VAL A 456 46.95 10.93 5.34
C VAL A 456 46.03 12.01 4.78
N ILE A 457 45.51 11.80 3.58
CA ILE A 457 44.39 12.58 3.07
C ILE A 457 43.18 12.11 3.85
N ILE A 458 42.93 12.76 4.99
CA ILE A 458 41.56 12.81 5.51
C ILE A 458 40.76 13.54 4.45
N SER A 459 40.13 12.78 3.56
CA SER A 459 39.12 13.31 2.66
C SER A 459 37.98 13.78 3.55
N CYS A 460 38.03 15.05 3.93
CA CYS A 460 36.88 15.76 4.46
C CYS A 460 35.85 15.81 3.34
N LYS A 461 35.03 14.77 3.21
CA LYS A 461 33.80 14.80 2.41
C LYS A 461 32.72 15.58 3.16
N SER A 462 33.03 16.76 3.67
CA SER A 462 32.02 17.78 3.97
C SER A 462 31.82 18.62 2.71
N LYS A 463 31.30 17.99 1.64
CA LYS A 463 30.56 18.78 0.66
C LYS A 463 29.27 19.13 1.36
N ASP A 464 29.04 20.42 1.59
CA ASP A 464 27.77 20.97 2.07
C ASP A 464 26.61 20.39 1.24
N LYS A 465 26.04 19.28 1.70
CA LYS A 465 24.75 18.79 1.20
C LYS A 465 23.73 19.75 1.77
N ALA A 466 23.27 20.68 0.95
CA ALA A 466 22.07 21.44 1.28
C ALA A 466 20.96 20.43 1.64
N ALA A 467 20.30 20.63 2.78
CA ALA A 467 19.27 19.72 3.25
C ALA A 467 18.12 19.68 2.22
N SER A 468 17.81 18.50 1.70
CA SER A 468 16.71 18.28 0.76
C SER A 468 15.36 18.45 1.46
N SER A 469 14.36 18.98 0.76
CA SER A 469 13.00 19.19 1.28
C SER A 469 11.95 18.78 0.25
N LEU A 470 10.71 18.56 0.68
CA LEU A 470 9.62 18.08 -0.18
C LEU A 470 9.12 19.16 -1.17
N LEU A 471 9.12 20.45 -0.79
CA LEU A 471 8.72 21.56 -1.68
C LEU A 471 9.92 22.16 -2.44
N THR A 472 11.03 21.43 -2.55
CA THR A 472 12.11 21.80 -3.46
C THR A 472 11.62 21.74 -4.91
N LYS A 473 11.69 22.88 -5.62
CA LYS A 473 11.16 23.01 -6.98
C LYS A 473 11.90 22.16 -8.01
N ASN A 474 13.23 22.04 -7.88
CA ASN A 474 14.03 21.13 -8.71
C ASN A 474 13.84 19.69 -8.22
N PRO A 475 13.24 18.79 -9.02
CA PRO A 475 12.97 17.42 -8.57
C PRO A 475 14.25 16.67 -8.18
N ARG A 476 15.39 16.92 -8.84
CA ARG A 476 16.66 16.22 -8.55
C ARG A 476 17.25 16.54 -7.17
N GLN A 477 16.80 17.61 -6.54
CA GLN A 477 17.21 18.05 -5.20
C GLN A 477 16.08 17.88 -4.17
N ARG A 478 14.95 17.30 -4.58
CA ARG A 478 13.78 17.09 -3.72
C ARG A 478 14.00 15.87 -2.83
N LEU A 479 13.58 15.99 -1.57
CA LEU A 479 13.59 14.88 -0.63
C LEU A 479 12.77 13.72 -1.22
N GLY A 480 13.34 12.51 -1.20
CA GLY A 480 12.72 11.31 -1.77
C GLY A 480 13.00 11.08 -3.26
N PHE A 481 13.70 11.99 -3.94
CA PHE A 481 14.08 11.77 -5.35
C PHE A 481 15.12 10.67 -5.51
N SER A 482 16.14 10.65 -4.65
CA SER A 482 17.26 9.70 -4.75
C SER A 482 17.06 8.48 -3.85
N GLY A 483 16.66 8.68 -2.59
CA GLY A 483 16.50 7.58 -1.63
C GLY A 483 15.06 7.09 -1.45
N GLY A 484 14.11 7.61 -2.24
CA GLY A 484 12.70 7.23 -2.14
C GLY A 484 12.13 7.47 -0.75
N ALA A 485 11.22 6.59 -0.32
CA ALA A 485 10.60 6.69 0.99
C ALA A 485 11.61 6.58 2.14
N ALA A 486 12.68 5.80 2.01
CA ALA A 486 13.68 5.65 3.08
C ALA A 486 14.35 6.98 3.45
N GLU A 487 14.61 7.85 2.45
CA GLU A 487 15.14 9.20 2.67
C GLU A 487 14.12 10.08 3.43
N VAL A 488 12.84 9.96 3.10
CA VAL A 488 11.76 10.74 3.73
C VAL A 488 11.50 10.26 5.16
N LYS A 489 11.39 8.94 5.37
CA LYS A 489 11.18 8.30 6.68
C LYS A 489 12.33 8.58 7.66
N GLY A 490 13.56 8.79 7.16
CA GLY A 490 14.72 9.16 7.96
C GLY A 490 14.81 10.65 8.35
N HIS A 491 13.88 11.49 7.90
CA HIS A 491 13.89 12.92 8.24
C HIS A 491 13.56 13.14 9.74
N PRO A 492 14.22 14.07 10.46
CA PRO A 492 14.03 14.29 11.90
C PRO A 492 12.60 14.54 12.36
N VAL A 493 11.73 15.05 11.48
CA VAL A 493 10.30 15.24 11.76
C VAL A 493 9.58 13.93 12.14
N PHE A 494 10.07 12.77 11.71
CA PHE A 494 9.50 11.46 12.00
C PHE A 494 10.26 10.70 13.11
N LYS A 495 11.14 11.36 13.89
CA LYS A 495 11.98 10.71 14.91
C LYS A 495 11.19 9.88 15.94
N ASP A 496 9.95 10.29 16.22
CA ASP A 496 9.07 9.63 17.20
C ASP A 496 8.15 8.57 16.56
N ILE A 497 8.26 8.32 15.24
CA ILE A 497 7.44 7.35 14.51
C ILE A 497 8.24 6.07 14.23
N ASN A 498 7.82 4.96 14.83
CA ASN A 498 8.29 3.64 14.45
C ASN A 498 7.51 3.14 13.22
N PHE A 499 8.07 3.34 12.02
CA PHE A 499 7.41 2.97 10.76
C PHE A 499 7.03 1.50 10.63
N LYS A 500 7.71 0.55 11.31
CA LYS A 500 7.27 -0.87 11.26
C LYS A 500 6.06 -1.14 12.13
N LYS A 501 6.02 -0.56 13.33
CA LYS A 501 4.80 -0.59 14.16
C LYS A 501 3.66 0.12 13.44
N LEU A 502 3.94 1.23 12.75
CA LEU A 502 2.95 1.89 11.89
C LEU A 502 2.50 0.96 10.76
N GLU A 503 3.41 0.31 10.03
CA GLU A 503 3.16 -0.67 8.94
C GLU A 503 2.40 -1.92 9.42
N ALA A 504 2.56 -2.30 10.69
CA ALA A 504 1.87 -3.42 11.34
C ALA A 504 0.55 -3.02 12.04
N ASN A 505 0.12 -1.75 11.93
CA ASN A 505 -1.09 -1.23 12.58
C ASN A 505 -1.05 -1.32 14.13
N MET A 506 0.12 -1.08 14.71
CA MET A 506 0.39 -1.14 16.16
C MET A 506 0.58 0.25 16.80
N LEU A 507 0.36 1.32 16.04
CA LEU A 507 0.38 2.68 16.57
C LEU A 507 -1.02 3.26 16.53
N ASP A 508 -1.50 3.73 17.66
CA ASP A 508 -2.81 4.35 17.76
C ASP A 508 -2.81 5.73 17.09
N PRO A 509 -3.80 6.05 16.24
CA PRO A 509 -3.95 7.38 15.68
C PRO A 509 -4.16 8.44 16.76
N PRO A 510 -3.58 9.64 16.63
CA PRO A 510 -3.76 10.73 17.60
C PRO A 510 -5.18 11.33 17.58
N PHE A 511 -6.02 10.93 16.63
CA PHE A 511 -7.41 11.34 16.53
C PHE A 511 -8.26 10.15 16.11
N CYS A 512 -9.31 9.86 16.88
CA CYS A 512 -10.32 8.86 16.58
C CYS A 512 -11.64 9.57 16.24
N PRO A 513 -12.22 9.36 15.05
CA PRO A 513 -13.52 9.91 14.67
C PRO A 513 -14.65 9.44 15.62
N ASP A 514 -15.60 10.32 15.94
CA ASP A 514 -16.79 9.96 16.69
C ASP A 514 -17.70 9.06 15.83
N PRO A 515 -17.99 7.82 16.24
CA PRO A 515 -18.83 6.90 15.47
C PRO A 515 -20.28 7.39 15.28
N LYS A 516 -20.73 8.38 16.05
CA LYS A 516 -22.06 9.01 15.91
C LYS A 516 -22.05 10.20 14.96
N ALA A 517 -20.88 10.74 14.62
CA ALA A 517 -20.75 11.89 13.75
C ALA A 517 -20.70 11.47 12.27
N VAL A 518 -21.13 12.38 11.39
CA VAL A 518 -21.04 12.23 9.94
C VAL A 518 -20.04 13.25 9.42
N TYR A 519 -18.86 12.77 9.00
CA TYR A 519 -17.76 13.60 8.52
C TYR A 519 -17.85 13.88 7.02
N CYS A 520 -19.01 14.34 6.56
CA CYS A 520 -19.19 14.81 5.20
C CYS A 520 -20.15 16.00 5.17
N LYS A 521 -20.29 16.64 4.00
CA LYS A 521 -21.33 17.63 3.79
C LYS A 521 -22.70 16.93 3.83
N ASP A 522 -23.72 17.62 4.34
CA ASP A 522 -25.07 17.09 4.43
C ASP A 522 -25.54 16.54 3.08
N VAL A 523 -26.28 15.43 3.09
CA VAL A 523 -26.75 14.75 1.86
C VAL A 523 -27.54 15.69 0.94
N VAL A 524 -28.25 16.66 1.54
CA VAL A 524 -29.00 17.71 0.83
C VAL A 524 -28.10 18.72 0.10
N ASP A 525 -26.91 18.97 0.62
CA ASP A 525 -25.91 19.87 0.03
C ASP A 525 -25.07 19.19 -1.06
N ILE A 526 -25.27 17.89 -1.26
CA ILE A 526 -24.61 17.19 -2.34
C ILE A 526 -25.39 17.46 -3.63
N ASP A 527 -24.82 18.27 -4.53
CA ASP A 527 -25.43 18.67 -5.80
C ASP A 527 -26.08 17.50 -6.56
N GLN A 528 -27.37 17.60 -6.86
CA GLN A 528 -28.03 16.62 -7.72
C GLN A 528 -27.46 16.72 -9.13
N PHE A 529 -27.04 15.59 -9.68
CA PHE A 529 -26.54 15.59 -11.03
C PHE A 529 -27.68 15.61 -12.05
N SER A 530 -27.53 16.41 -13.10
CA SER A 530 -28.44 16.39 -14.24
C SER A 530 -28.47 15.02 -14.94
N THR A 531 -29.65 14.64 -15.42
CA THR A 531 -29.84 13.46 -16.26
C THR A 531 -29.14 13.65 -17.61
N VAL A 532 -28.44 12.62 -18.08
CA VAL A 532 -27.75 12.66 -19.37
C VAL A 532 -28.72 12.27 -20.47
N ARG A 533 -29.13 13.23 -21.30
CA ARG A 533 -29.95 13.00 -22.51
C ARG A 533 -29.07 12.92 -23.76
N GLY A 534 -29.57 12.25 -24.80
CA GLY A 534 -28.90 12.17 -26.11
C GLY A 534 -27.67 11.26 -26.18
N VAL A 535 -27.46 10.39 -25.19
CA VAL A 535 -26.37 9.40 -25.18
C VAL A 535 -26.98 8.00 -25.19
N TYR A 536 -26.66 7.25 -26.23
CA TYR A 536 -27.08 5.87 -26.43
C TYR A 536 -25.88 4.94 -26.20
N LEU A 537 -26.11 3.85 -25.48
CA LEU A 537 -25.12 2.79 -25.31
C LEU A 537 -25.28 1.82 -26.49
N ASP A 538 -24.16 1.38 -27.05
CA ASP A 538 -24.11 0.47 -28.20
C ASP A 538 -23.12 -0.67 -27.92
N THR A 539 -23.04 -1.64 -28.83
CA THR A 539 -22.23 -2.85 -28.66
C THR A 539 -20.72 -2.59 -28.59
N THR A 540 -20.24 -1.41 -29.01
CA THR A 540 -18.83 -1.06 -28.86
C THR A 540 -18.47 -0.79 -27.39
N ASP A 541 -19.46 -0.44 -26.57
CA ASP A 541 -19.29 -0.22 -25.13
C ASP A 541 -19.18 -1.55 -24.35
N ASP A 542 -19.73 -2.65 -24.86
CA ASP A 542 -19.82 -3.94 -24.14
C ASP A 542 -18.45 -4.56 -23.86
N THR A 543 -17.48 -4.31 -24.74
CA THR A 543 -16.08 -4.76 -24.53
C THR A 543 -15.49 -4.06 -23.30
N PHE A 544 -15.71 -2.75 -23.17
CA PHE A 544 -15.27 -1.99 -22.01
C PHE A 544 -15.95 -2.46 -20.73
N TYR A 545 -17.26 -2.71 -20.78
CA TYR A 545 -18.02 -3.19 -19.62
C TYR A 545 -17.55 -4.58 -19.15
N SER A 546 -17.31 -5.49 -20.09
CA SER A 546 -16.82 -6.84 -19.79
C SER A 546 -15.41 -6.83 -19.20
N GLN A 547 -14.54 -5.91 -19.64
CA GLN A 547 -13.20 -5.73 -19.05
C GLN A 547 -13.25 -5.13 -17.63
N PHE A 548 -14.29 -4.36 -17.34
CA PHE A 548 -14.46 -3.72 -16.05
C PHE A 548 -15.04 -4.66 -14.99
N ALA A 549 -16.09 -5.42 -15.33
CA ALA A 549 -16.84 -6.26 -14.40
C ALA A 549 -16.20 -7.65 -14.21
N THR A 550 -15.04 -7.69 -13.57
CA THR A 550 -14.28 -8.91 -13.26
C THR A 550 -14.79 -9.71 -12.04
N GLY A 551 -15.73 -9.18 -11.26
CA GLY A 551 -16.28 -9.87 -10.10
C GLY A 551 -15.44 -9.64 -8.85
N SER A 552 -15.19 -10.70 -8.06
CA SER A 552 -14.41 -10.63 -6.82
C SER A 552 -12.92 -10.43 -7.08
N VAL A 553 -12.26 -9.60 -6.27
CA VAL A 553 -10.79 -9.48 -6.22
C VAL A 553 -10.27 -10.41 -5.12
N SER A 554 -9.35 -11.32 -5.47
CA SER A 554 -9.01 -12.48 -4.63
C SER A 554 -8.56 -12.14 -3.20
N ILE A 555 -7.56 -11.27 -3.02
CA ILE A 555 -6.98 -11.02 -1.69
C ILE A 555 -8.01 -10.37 -0.75
N PRO A 556 -8.69 -9.26 -1.12
CA PRO A 556 -9.70 -8.65 -0.25
C PRO A 556 -10.91 -9.55 0.01
N TRP A 557 -11.34 -10.34 -0.98
CA TRP A 557 -12.43 -11.30 -0.81
C TRP A 557 -12.07 -12.39 0.22
N GLN A 558 -10.85 -12.93 0.15
CA GLN A 558 -10.38 -13.93 1.11
C GLN A 558 -10.25 -13.35 2.52
N ASN A 559 -9.73 -12.13 2.66
CA ASN A 559 -9.70 -11.43 3.95
C ASN A 559 -11.11 -11.24 4.52
N GLU A 560 -12.09 -10.87 3.69
CA GLU A 560 -13.49 -10.80 4.12
C GLU A 560 -14.02 -12.13 4.67
N MET A 561 -13.76 -13.24 3.99
CA MET A 561 -14.22 -14.55 4.46
C MET A 561 -13.59 -14.91 5.81
N ILE A 562 -12.34 -14.53 6.03
CA ILE A 562 -11.62 -14.77 7.29
C ILE A 562 -12.17 -13.86 8.40
N GLU A 563 -12.20 -12.55 8.18
CA GLU A 563 -12.61 -11.54 9.16
C GLU A 563 -14.07 -11.68 9.60
N SER A 564 -14.95 -12.11 8.69
CA SER A 564 -16.36 -12.35 9.01
C SER A 564 -16.62 -13.67 9.74
N GLY A 565 -15.59 -14.50 9.94
CA GLY A 565 -15.72 -15.84 10.53
C GLY A 565 -16.20 -16.92 9.55
N CYS A 566 -16.62 -16.57 8.34
CA CYS A 566 -17.13 -17.51 7.35
C CYS A 566 -16.12 -18.63 7.02
N PHE A 567 -14.82 -18.30 6.95
CA PHE A 567 -13.76 -19.29 6.72
C PHE A 567 -13.73 -20.37 7.80
N LYS A 568 -13.80 -19.93 9.07
CA LYS A 568 -13.79 -20.82 10.22
C LYS A 568 -15.05 -21.69 10.25
N ASP A 569 -16.22 -21.07 10.13
CA ASP A 569 -17.51 -21.76 10.19
C ASP A 569 -17.64 -22.87 9.13
N ILE A 570 -17.20 -22.60 7.89
CA ILE A 570 -17.31 -23.55 6.77
C ILE A 570 -16.25 -24.65 6.85
N ASN A 571 -15.03 -24.33 7.31
CA ASN A 571 -13.98 -25.33 7.41
C ASN A 571 -14.14 -26.23 8.65
N GLU A 572 -14.69 -25.73 9.75
CA GLU A 572 -14.97 -26.53 10.95
C GLU A 572 -16.23 -27.40 10.77
N SER A 573 -17.28 -26.91 10.08
CA SER A 573 -18.51 -27.68 9.86
C SER A 573 -18.29 -28.98 9.06
N ASP A 574 -17.21 -29.07 8.28
CA ASP A 574 -16.89 -30.24 7.47
C ASP A 574 -15.96 -31.25 8.18
N THR A 575 -15.47 -30.93 9.39
CA THR A 575 -14.65 -31.85 10.21
C THR A 575 -15.45 -32.87 11.02
N GLY A 576 -16.79 -32.73 11.05
CA GLY A 576 -17.70 -33.76 11.53
C GLY A 576 -18.15 -34.67 10.38
N GLU A 577 -17.67 -35.91 10.37
CA GLU A 577 -18.13 -37.06 9.54
C GLU A 577 -17.90 -37.05 8.00
N TYR A 578 -17.49 -35.96 7.35
CA TYR A 578 -17.42 -35.94 5.86
C TYR A 578 -16.02 -36.04 5.23
N VAL A 579 -14.93 -35.92 5.98
CA VAL A 579 -13.57 -35.94 5.40
C VAL A 579 -13.12 -37.35 4.94
N ALA A 580 -13.79 -38.42 5.38
CA ALA A 580 -13.41 -39.80 5.05
C ALA A 580 -14.25 -40.48 3.96
N LEU A 581 -15.39 -39.90 3.55
CA LEU A 581 -16.31 -40.54 2.59
C LEU A 581 -16.13 -40.06 1.13
N ASP A 582 -15.37 -38.99 0.89
CA ASP A 582 -15.40 -38.27 -0.40
C ASP A 582 -14.34 -38.70 -1.44
N LEU A 583 -13.55 -39.75 -1.19
CA LEU A 583 -12.50 -40.15 -2.16
C LEU A 583 -12.40 -41.65 -2.51
N GLN A 584 -13.26 -42.55 -2.01
CA GLN A 584 -13.14 -43.96 -2.45
C GLN A 584 -14.39 -44.86 -2.53
N GLU A 585 -15.58 -44.49 -2.05
CA GLU A 585 -16.76 -45.35 -2.20
C GLU A 585 -18.05 -44.56 -2.44
N THR A 586 -18.38 -44.30 -3.71
CA THR A 586 -19.77 -44.03 -4.12
C THR A 586 -20.09 -44.73 -5.44
N LEU A 587 -20.02 -46.06 -5.41
CA LEU A 587 -20.87 -46.94 -6.22
C LEU A 587 -21.66 -47.77 -5.20
N CYS A 588 -22.96 -47.47 -5.05
CA CYS A 588 -23.93 -48.07 -4.12
C CYS A 588 -24.05 -47.41 -2.73
N HIS A 589 -24.92 -46.38 -2.62
CA HIS A 589 -26.08 -46.29 -1.71
C HIS A 589 -26.52 -44.81 -1.50
N PRO A 590 -27.81 -44.52 -1.29
CA PRO A 590 -28.32 -43.15 -1.20
C PRO A 590 -28.04 -42.51 0.19
N VAL A 591 -27.36 -41.35 0.19
CA VAL A 591 -27.02 -40.57 1.38
C VAL A 591 -28.24 -39.76 1.90
N PRO A 592 -28.47 -39.64 3.23
CA PRO A 592 -29.61 -38.90 3.79
C PRO A 592 -29.48 -37.38 3.63
N LYS A 593 -30.61 -36.67 3.59
CA LYS A 593 -30.69 -35.21 3.41
C LYS A 593 -30.00 -34.42 4.54
N PRO A 594 -29.03 -33.53 4.25
CA PRO A 594 -28.43 -32.66 5.26
C PRO A 594 -29.35 -31.47 5.65
N LYS A 595 -29.23 -31.04 6.91
CA LYS A 595 -29.93 -29.86 7.47
C LYS A 595 -29.48 -28.56 6.78
N ARG A 596 -30.38 -27.57 6.74
CA ARG A 596 -30.26 -26.27 6.03
C ARG A 596 -28.99 -25.47 6.42
N GLY A 597 -27.88 -25.70 5.72
CA GLY A 597 -26.58 -25.03 5.95
C GLY A 597 -26.33 -23.79 5.07
N PHE A 598 -25.19 -23.12 5.29
CA PHE A 598 -24.74 -21.90 4.60
C PHE A 598 -24.70 -22.01 3.07
N PHE A 599 -24.30 -23.17 2.52
CA PHE A 599 -24.35 -23.44 1.08
C PHE A 599 -25.77 -23.27 0.49
N TYR A 600 -26.82 -23.62 1.25
CA TYR A 600 -28.21 -23.38 0.85
C TYR A 600 -28.55 -21.88 0.76
N ARG A 601 -27.94 -21.04 1.61
CA ARG A 601 -28.12 -19.57 1.57
C ARG A 601 -27.33 -18.91 0.43
N LEU A 602 -26.16 -19.45 0.10
CA LEU A 602 -25.27 -18.92 -0.95
C LEU A 602 -25.74 -19.32 -2.36
N LEU A 603 -26.15 -20.58 -2.57
CA LEU A 603 -26.42 -21.13 -3.90
C LEU A 603 -27.84 -20.83 -4.42
N ARG A 604 -28.86 -20.72 -3.55
CA ARG A 604 -30.26 -20.62 -4.01
C ARG A 604 -30.74 -19.22 -4.39
N ARG A 605 -29.92 -18.17 -4.24
CA ARG A 605 -30.27 -16.81 -4.68
C ARG A 605 -29.60 -16.39 -5.99
N GLY A 606 -28.75 -17.23 -6.55
CA GLY A 606 -28.22 -17.07 -7.91
C GLY A 606 -29.03 -17.88 -8.93
N GLY A 607 -30.13 -17.31 -9.44
CA GLY A 607 -30.76 -17.74 -10.70
C GLY A 607 -31.88 -18.78 -10.61
N CYS A 608 -33.13 -18.31 -10.73
CA CYS A 608 -34.16 -19.05 -11.47
C CYS A 608 -34.67 -18.15 -12.61
N ILE A 609 -34.53 -18.65 -13.83
CA ILE A 609 -35.16 -18.12 -15.04
C ILE A 609 -36.61 -18.62 -15.07
N SER A 610 -37.51 -17.75 -15.52
CA SER A 610 -38.91 -17.95 -15.92
C SER A 610 -39.96 -18.27 -14.85
N GLY A 611 -40.81 -17.28 -14.58
CA GLY A 611 -42.12 -17.40 -13.91
C GLY A 611 -42.81 -16.03 -13.89
N VAL A 612 -43.95 -15.93 -14.57
CA VAL A 612 -44.82 -14.75 -14.80
C VAL A 612 -45.08 -13.91 -13.52
N PRO A 613 -45.25 -12.57 -13.62
CA PRO A 613 -45.35 -11.69 -12.44
C PRO A 613 -46.70 -11.83 -11.74
N SER A 614 -46.68 -11.90 -10.41
CA SER A 614 -47.84 -11.64 -9.55
C SER A 614 -47.55 -10.38 -8.75
N ASP A 615 -48.45 -9.42 -8.91
CA ASP A 615 -48.50 -8.14 -8.21
C ASP A 615 -48.49 -8.30 -6.68
N LYS A 616 -47.73 -7.44 -6.00
CA LYS A 616 -48.17 -6.50 -4.93
C LYS A 616 -46.98 -6.13 -4.04
N GLU A 617 -46.59 -4.86 -4.16
CA GLU A 617 -45.78 -4.12 -3.19
C GLU A 617 -46.60 -3.86 -1.92
N GLU A 618 -46.02 -4.13 -0.75
CA GLU A 618 -46.34 -3.40 0.48
C GLU A 618 -45.03 -3.11 1.24
N LEU A 619 -44.71 -1.81 1.34
CA LEU A 619 -43.69 -1.27 2.24
C LEU A 619 -44.26 -1.20 3.66
N PRO A 620 -43.53 -1.63 4.71
CA PRO A 620 -43.90 -1.28 6.07
C PRO A 620 -43.41 0.12 6.42
N SER A 621 -44.36 0.92 6.92
CA SER A 621 -44.23 2.26 7.47
C SER A 621 -43.24 2.34 8.63
N VAL A 622 -42.45 3.41 8.62
CA VAL A 622 -41.56 3.86 9.69
C VAL A 622 -42.39 4.51 10.80
N VAL A 623 -42.09 4.16 12.06
CA VAL A 623 -42.17 5.06 13.22
C VAL A 623 -40.77 5.17 13.77
#